data_AF-A0A660PGV7-F1
#
_entry.id   AF-A0A660PGV7-F1
#
_cell.length_a   1.000
_cell.length_b   1.000
_cell.length_c   1.000
_cell.angle_alpha   90.00
_cell.angle_beta   90.00
_cell.angle_gamma   90.00
#
_symmetry.space_group_name_H-M   'P 1'
#
loop_
_entity.id
_entity.type
_entity.pdbx_description
1 polymer ?
#
loop_
_entity_poly.entity_id
_entity_poly.type
_entity_poly.pdbx_seq_one_letter_code
_entity_poly.pdbx_strand_id
1 'polypeptide(L)'
;MAKNLLIVESPAKSKTLKRFLGKGFDVEATIGHIIDLPKSKLGVDPENGFKIDYELIKGKGSVVKKLKAAAKKADTIYLAPDPDREGEAIAWHVAEQLKSSKNIVRVTFNEITKKAVKEALENTREIDINLVNAQQARRVLDRLVGYKVSPFLWKTVTYGLSAGRVQSVALRIICEREAEIEAFVIDEYWKVSTLLEDKSKAQFISRLAKIDGKNPEIKNEEESSQIVAELKEQKFIVDKVKHSEKQRRPYAPFITSSIQ
;
A
#
# COMPACT_ATOMS: atom_id res chain seq x y z
N MET A 1 31.66 -25.91 10.42
CA MET A 1 30.28 -25.60 10.84
C MET A 1 30.04 -24.13 10.59
N ALA A 2 28.85 -23.72 10.15
CA ALA A 2 28.55 -22.30 9.96
C ALA A 2 28.60 -21.59 11.33
N LYS A 3 29.39 -20.52 11.44
CA LYS A 3 29.52 -19.74 12.67
C LYS A 3 28.36 -18.75 12.87
N ASN A 4 27.63 -18.44 11.80
CA ASN A 4 26.61 -17.39 11.79
C ASN A 4 25.26 -17.95 11.36
N LEU A 5 24.19 -17.48 11.99
CA LEU A 5 22.81 -17.74 11.57
C LEU A 5 22.18 -16.43 11.09
N LEU A 6 21.61 -16.43 9.89
CA LEU A 6 20.83 -15.30 9.36
C LEU A 6 19.36 -15.70 9.21
N ILE A 7 18.47 -14.94 9.83
CA ILE A 7 17.03 -15.20 9.85
C ILE A 7 16.31 -14.13 9.02
N VAL A 8 15.52 -14.57 8.04
CA VAL A 8 14.69 -13.70 7.19
C VAL A 8 13.20 -14.03 7.31
N GLU A 9 12.36 -13.16 6.77
CA GLU A 9 10.91 -13.40 6.77
C GLU A 9 10.50 -14.53 5.81
N SER A 10 11.00 -14.54 4.57
CA SER A 10 10.46 -15.38 3.50
C SER A 10 11.43 -16.46 2.99
N PRO A 11 10.92 -17.64 2.58
CA PRO A 11 11.75 -18.70 2.00
C PRO A 11 12.49 -18.28 0.72
N ALA A 12 11.89 -17.42 -0.08
CA ALA A 12 12.50 -16.91 -1.31
C ALA A 12 13.76 -16.11 -1.01
N LYS A 13 13.71 -15.18 -0.03
CA LYS A 13 14.89 -14.43 0.42
C LYS A 13 15.97 -15.35 0.97
N SER A 14 15.59 -16.36 1.76
CA SER A 14 16.54 -17.34 2.30
C SER A 14 17.31 -18.05 1.18
N LYS A 15 16.63 -18.51 0.11
CA LYS A 15 17.29 -19.15 -1.04
C LYS A 15 18.29 -18.21 -1.74
N THR A 16 17.92 -16.96 -1.96
CA THR A 16 18.80 -15.97 -2.61
C THR A 16 20.01 -15.63 -1.74
N LEU A 17 19.82 -15.41 -0.44
CA LEU A 17 20.90 -15.05 0.48
C LEU A 17 21.88 -16.22 0.71
N LYS A 18 21.41 -17.47 0.71
CA LYS A 18 22.29 -18.65 0.73
C LYS A 18 23.31 -18.64 -0.42
N ARG A 19 22.90 -18.18 -1.61
CA ARG A 19 23.79 -18.05 -2.77
C ARG A 19 24.85 -16.97 -2.58
N PHE A 20 24.55 -15.90 -1.86
CA PHE A 20 25.48 -14.78 -1.66
C PHE A 20 26.47 -15.00 -0.52
N LEU A 21 26.04 -15.64 0.57
CA LEU A 21 26.80 -15.75 1.83
C LEU A 21 27.65 -17.02 1.94
N GLY A 22 27.33 -18.06 1.16
CA GLY A 22 28.12 -19.30 1.11
C GLY A 22 28.12 -20.08 2.42
N LYS A 23 29.16 -20.89 2.65
CA LYS A 23 29.23 -21.88 3.75
C LYS A 23 29.40 -21.28 5.16
N GLY A 24 29.68 -19.98 5.26
CA GLY A 24 29.88 -19.31 6.55
C GLY A 24 28.59 -19.02 7.30
N PHE A 25 27.45 -19.02 6.61
CA PHE A 25 26.14 -18.68 7.14
C PHE A 25 25.16 -19.85 6.98
N ASP A 26 24.47 -20.18 8.06
CA ASP A 26 23.18 -20.86 7.97
C ASP A 26 22.09 -19.80 7.77
N VAL A 27 21.14 -20.04 6.88
CA VAL A 27 20.09 -19.06 6.55
C VAL A 27 18.72 -19.71 6.70
N GLU A 28 17.91 -19.15 7.59
CA GLU A 28 16.60 -19.68 7.94
C GLU A 28 15.50 -18.64 7.74
N ALA A 29 14.26 -19.10 7.61
CA ALA A 29 13.11 -18.23 7.39
C ALA A 29 12.03 -18.44 8.45
N THR A 30 11.41 -17.35 8.92
CA THR A 30 10.28 -17.38 9.86
C THR A 30 8.94 -17.71 9.18
N ILE A 31 8.89 -17.50 7.86
CA ILE A 31 7.69 -17.61 7.03
C ILE A 31 6.64 -16.58 7.50
N GLY A 32 7.04 -15.32 7.66
CA GLY A 32 6.22 -14.26 8.25
C GLY A 32 6.29 -14.22 9.77
N HIS A 33 5.24 -13.69 10.41
CA HIS A 33 5.11 -13.66 11.88
C HIS A 33 5.08 -15.08 12.47
N ILE A 34 5.67 -15.24 13.66
CA ILE A 34 5.69 -16.51 14.42
C ILE A 34 4.81 -16.45 15.67
N ILE A 35 4.60 -15.26 16.22
CA ILE A 35 3.69 -15.00 17.33
C ILE A 35 2.71 -13.92 16.91
N ASP A 36 1.51 -13.97 17.47
CA ASP A 36 0.48 -12.94 17.28
C ASP A 36 -0.41 -12.91 18.54
N LEU A 37 -1.31 -11.94 18.58
CA LEU A 37 -2.36 -11.89 19.57
C LEU A 37 -3.28 -13.13 19.48
N PRO A 38 -3.80 -13.64 20.60
CA PRO A 38 -4.72 -14.77 20.65
C PRO A 38 -5.94 -14.56 19.75
N LYS A 39 -6.49 -15.66 19.22
CA LYS A 39 -7.66 -15.63 18.34
C LYS A 39 -8.99 -15.53 19.09
N SER A 40 -9.06 -16.06 20.31
CA SER A 40 -10.31 -16.24 21.07
C SER A 40 -10.55 -15.18 22.16
N LYS A 41 -9.55 -14.37 22.49
CA LYS A 41 -9.62 -13.33 23.53
C LYS A 41 -8.96 -12.04 23.04
N LEU A 42 -9.22 -10.92 23.72
CA LEU A 42 -8.71 -9.61 23.32
C LEU A 42 -7.18 -9.61 23.20
N GLY A 43 -6.48 -10.25 24.15
CA GLY A 43 -5.01 -10.36 24.13
C GLY A 43 -4.26 -9.06 24.42
N VAL A 44 -4.99 -8.02 24.83
CA VAL A 44 -4.47 -6.72 25.23
C VAL A 44 -5.22 -6.31 26.49
N ASP A 45 -4.49 -5.77 27.45
CA ASP A 45 -5.04 -5.27 28.71
C ASP A 45 -4.95 -3.72 28.78
N PRO A 46 -6.03 -3.00 28.44
CA PRO A 46 -6.04 -1.53 28.44
C PRO A 46 -5.87 -0.91 29.82
N GLU A 47 -6.27 -1.62 30.88
CA GLU A 47 -6.23 -1.10 32.26
C GLU A 47 -4.82 -1.17 32.83
N ASN A 48 -4.00 -2.13 32.38
CA ASN A 48 -2.63 -2.33 32.82
C ASN A 48 -1.61 -1.90 31.75
N GLY A 49 -1.75 -0.68 31.24
CA GLY A 49 -0.77 -0.07 30.33
C GLY A 49 -0.67 -0.75 28.96
N PHE A 50 -1.77 -1.29 28.45
CA PHE A 50 -1.84 -2.00 27.17
C PHE A 50 -0.94 -3.24 27.08
N LYS A 51 -0.72 -3.93 28.20
CA LYS A 51 0.08 -5.17 28.23
C LYS A 51 -0.46 -6.17 27.19
N ILE A 52 0.45 -6.66 26.35
CA ILE A 52 0.13 -7.56 25.24
C ILE A 52 0.41 -9.00 25.64
N ASP A 53 -0.58 -9.87 25.43
CA ASP A 53 -0.43 -11.32 25.57
C ASP A 53 -0.22 -11.94 24.19
N TYR A 54 1.03 -12.33 23.89
CA TYR A 54 1.40 -12.97 22.64
C TYR A 54 1.31 -14.48 22.76
N GLU A 55 0.72 -15.11 21.74
CA GLU A 55 0.67 -16.56 21.60
C GLU A 55 1.41 -17.00 20.33
N LEU A 56 2.01 -18.19 20.39
CA LEU A 56 2.59 -18.80 19.22
C LEU A 56 1.49 -19.12 18.20
N ILE A 57 1.67 -18.67 16.95
CA ILE A 57 0.70 -18.94 15.89
C ILE A 57 0.62 -20.45 15.66
N LYS A 58 -0.61 -21.00 15.64
CA LYS A 58 -0.86 -22.42 15.40
C LYS A 58 -0.16 -22.88 14.12
N GLY A 59 0.65 -23.93 14.21
CA GLY A 59 1.46 -24.45 13.09
C GLY A 59 2.89 -23.91 13.01
N LYS A 60 3.26 -22.86 13.77
CA LYS A 60 4.63 -22.29 13.77
C LYS A 60 5.60 -22.95 14.75
N GLY A 61 5.16 -23.94 15.52
CA GLY A 61 6.01 -24.64 16.50
C GLY A 61 7.24 -25.31 15.90
N SER A 62 7.10 -25.91 14.72
CA SER A 62 8.24 -26.52 14.00
C SER A 62 9.27 -25.48 13.56
N VAL A 63 8.81 -24.31 13.09
CA VAL A 63 9.67 -23.18 12.69
C VAL A 63 10.46 -22.68 13.90
N VAL A 64 9.79 -22.40 15.02
CA VAL A 64 10.48 -21.93 16.24
C VAL A 64 11.47 -22.96 16.77
N LYS A 65 11.11 -24.25 16.76
CA LYS A 65 12.03 -25.33 17.15
C LYS A 65 13.27 -25.37 16.26
N LYS A 66 13.10 -25.20 14.95
CA LYS A 66 14.20 -25.15 13.97
C LYS A 66 15.10 -23.94 14.21
N LEU A 67 14.52 -22.74 14.39
CA LEU A 67 15.27 -21.52 14.67
C LEU A 67 16.07 -21.64 15.97
N LYS A 68 15.49 -22.18 17.04
CA LYS A 68 16.20 -22.45 18.31
C LYS A 68 17.36 -23.44 18.13
N ALA A 69 17.16 -24.49 17.35
CA ALA A 69 18.21 -25.47 17.08
C ALA A 69 19.37 -24.88 16.27
N ALA A 70 19.08 -24.04 15.28
CA ALA A 70 20.09 -23.33 14.50
C ALA A 70 20.82 -22.27 15.35
N ALA A 71 20.08 -21.51 16.16
CA ALA A 71 20.62 -20.49 17.05
C ALA A 71 21.63 -21.04 18.07
N LYS A 72 21.39 -22.26 18.60
CA LYS A 72 22.33 -22.93 19.51
C LYS A 72 23.68 -23.27 18.86
N LYS A 73 23.72 -23.46 17.55
CA LYS A 73 24.93 -23.81 16.79
C LYS A 73 25.72 -22.59 16.31
N ALA A 74 25.09 -21.41 16.32
CA ALA A 74 25.69 -20.18 15.85
C ALA A 74 26.37 -19.41 16.99
N ASP A 75 27.42 -18.68 16.63
CA ASP A 75 28.10 -17.71 17.47
C ASP A 75 27.36 -16.36 17.45
N THR A 76 26.95 -15.91 16.26
CA THR A 76 26.19 -14.67 16.04
C THR A 76 24.90 -14.94 15.26
N ILE A 77 23.81 -14.28 15.66
CA ILE A 77 22.49 -14.38 15.05
C ILE A 77 22.14 -13.04 14.41
N TYR A 78 21.93 -13.04 13.10
CA TYR A 78 21.59 -11.87 12.30
C TYR A 78 20.10 -11.91 11.95
N LEU A 79 19.37 -10.87 12.35
CA LEU A 79 17.96 -10.68 12.03
C LEU A 79 17.85 -9.79 10.80
N ALA A 80 17.45 -10.37 9.68
CA ALA A 80 17.27 -9.70 8.39
C ALA A 80 15.83 -9.74 7.83
N PRO A 81 14.75 -9.53 8.62
CA PRO A 81 13.45 -9.13 8.07
C PRO A 81 13.52 -7.80 7.31
N ASP A 82 12.43 -7.45 6.62
CA ASP A 82 12.34 -6.22 5.83
C ASP A 82 12.64 -4.94 6.64
N PRO A 83 13.15 -3.88 5.99
CA PRO A 83 13.55 -2.63 6.64
C PRO A 83 12.34 -1.72 6.93
N ASP A 84 11.25 -2.28 7.46
CA ASP A 84 10.07 -1.55 7.89
C ASP A 84 9.68 -1.93 9.33
N ARG A 85 8.62 -1.31 9.86
CA ARG A 85 8.15 -1.58 11.23
C ARG A 85 7.64 -3.02 11.43
N GLU A 86 7.11 -3.66 10.38
CA GLU A 86 6.63 -5.05 10.46
C GLU A 86 7.81 -6.01 10.57
N GLY A 87 8.83 -5.82 9.74
CA GLY A 87 10.09 -6.53 9.83
C GLY A 87 10.80 -6.31 11.16
N GLU A 88 10.76 -5.10 11.71
CA GLU A 88 11.31 -4.83 13.04
C GLU A 88 10.58 -5.58 14.15
N ALA A 89 9.24 -5.61 14.12
CA ALA A 89 8.46 -6.40 15.07
C ALA A 89 8.72 -7.92 14.92
N ILE A 90 8.88 -8.42 13.69
CA ILE A 90 9.26 -9.83 13.45
C ILE A 90 10.65 -10.11 14.06
N ALA A 91 11.62 -9.22 13.85
CA ALA A 91 12.96 -9.35 14.42
C ALA A 91 12.88 -9.43 15.96
N TRP A 92 12.13 -8.51 16.57
CA TRP A 92 11.91 -8.49 18.01
C TRP A 92 11.24 -9.76 18.53
N HIS A 93 10.15 -10.21 17.89
CA HIS A 93 9.47 -11.46 18.23
C HIS A 93 10.40 -12.68 18.14
N VAL A 94 11.25 -12.75 17.12
CA VAL A 94 12.23 -13.83 16.98
C VAL A 94 13.25 -13.78 18.11
N ALA A 95 13.81 -12.60 18.43
CA ALA A 95 14.76 -12.43 19.52
C ALA A 95 14.17 -12.90 20.86
N GLU A 96 12.96 -12.44 21.18
CA GLU A 96 12.22 -12.82 22.39
C GLU A 96 11.92 -14.32 22.46
N GLN A 97 11.63 -14.95 21.33
CA GLN A 97 11.39 -16.40 21.29
C GLN A 97 12.68 -17.20 21.43
N LEU A 98 13.79 -16.74 20.88
CA LEU A 98 15.08 -17.42 20.97
C LEU A 98 15.62 -17.43 22.40
N LYS A 99 15.41 -16.36 23.19
CA LYS A 99 15.96 -16.19 24.57
C LYS A 99 17.42 -16.62 24.66
N SER A 100 18.21 -16.31 23.63
CA SER A 100 19.57 -16.77 23.50
C SER A 100 20.51 -15.83 24.25
N SER A 101 21.54 -16.38 24.91
CA SER A 101 22.66 -15.60 25.45
C SER A 101 23.68 -15.20 24.39
N LYS A 102 23.47 -15.61 23.13
CA LYS A 102 24.33 -15.30 21.98
C LYS A 102 24.11 -13.86 21.49
N ASN A 103 25.09 -13.34 20.76
CA ASN A 103 24.99 -12.02 20.14
C ASN A 103 23.89 -12.02 19.06
N ILE A 104 22.85 -11.20 19.24
CA ILE A 104 21.76 -11.00 18.27
C ILE A 104 21.87 -9.58 17.72
N VAL A 105 21.98 -9.47 16.40
CA VAL A 105 22.13 -8.18 15.72
C VAL A 105 21.13 -8.05 14.58
N ARG A 106 20.73 -6.81 14.28
CA ARG A 106 19.78 -6.45 13.22
C ARG A 106 20.52 -6.01 11.97
N VAL A 107 20.07 -6.50 10.81
CA VAL A 107 20.64 -6.21 9.48
C VAL A 107 19.53 -5.76 8.55
N THR A 108 19.67 -4.60 7.93
CA THR A 108 18.68 -4.04 7.00
C THR A 108 19.30 -3.76 5.64
N PHE A 109 18.57 -4.08 4.57
CA PHE A 109 18.93 -3.74 3.19
C PHE A 109 17.66 -3.47 2.38
N ASN A 110 17.72 -2.46 1.52
CA ASN A 110 16.60 -2.06 0.65
C ASN A 110 16.57 -2.83 -0.67
N GLU A 111 17.68 -3.48 -1.02
CA GLU A 111 17.83 -4.30 -2.22
C GLU A 111 18.57 -5.61 -1.91
N ILE A 112 18.29 -6.65 -2.69
CA ILE A 112 18.86 -7.98 -2.49
C ILE A 112 19.96 -8.21 -3.52
N THR A 113 21.05 -7.45 -3.40
CA THR A 113 22.26 -7.59 -4.21
C THR A 113 23.41 -8.15 -3.37
N LYS A 114 24.37 -8.85 -3.99
CA LYS A 114 25.53 -9.42 -3.27
C LYS A 114 26.34 -8.33 -2.56
N LYS A 115 26.42 -7.12 -3.14
CA LYS A 115 27.12 -5.97 -2.56
C LYS A 115 26.36 -5.44 -1.35
N ALA A 116 25.09 -5.07 -1.50
CA ALA A 116 24.28 -4.50 -0.42
C ALA A 116 24.16 -5.44 0.79
N VAL A 117 24.00 -6.74 0.57
CA VAL A 117 23.91 -7.73 1.66
C VAL A 117 25.22 -7.84 2.45
N LYS A 118 26.38 -7.78 1.78
CA LYS A 118 27.67 -7.83 2.47
C LYS A 118 27.92 -6.56 3.29
N GLU A 119 27.66 -5.40 2.68
CA GLU A 119 27.77 -4.10 3.34
C GLU A 119 26.84 -4.00 4.57
N ALA A 120 25.62 -4.53 4.47
CA ALA A 120 24.69 -4.57 5.60
C ALA A 120 25.14 -5.51 6.74
N LEU A 121 25.90 -6.58 6.43
CA LEU A 121 26.46 -7.47 7.45
C LEU A 121 27.65 -6.85 8.20
N GLU A 122 28.34 -5.89 7.58
CA GLU A 122 29.42 -5.12 8.20
C GLU A 122 28.87 -3.96 9.05
N ASN A 123 27.69 -3.43 8.70
CA ASN A 123 27.03 -2.31 9.37
C ASN A 123 25.77 -2.77 10.12
N THR A 124 25.95 -3.65 11.11
CA THR A 124 24.84 -4.12 11.93
C THR A 124 24.40 -3.07 12.95
N ARG A 125 23.15 -3.19 13.42
CA ARG A 125 22.60 -2.35 14.49
C ARG A 125 21.83 -3.18 15.50
N GLU A 126 21.38 -2.54 16.58
CA GLU A 126 20.41 -3.12 17.50
C GLU A 126 18.98 -3.00 16.94
N ILE A 127 18.05 -3.74 17.54
CA ILE A 127 16.62 -3.65 17.22
C ILE A 127 16.11 -2.27 17.65
N ASP A 128 15.41 -1.59 16.76
CA ASP A 128 14.81 -0.29 17.04
C ASP A 128 13.47 -0.49 17.77
N ILE A 129 13.50 -0.28 19.09
CA ILE A 129 12.33 -0.44 19.95
C ILE A 129 11.22 0.57 19.61
N ASN A 130 11.53 1.74 19.03
CA ASN A 130 10.49 2.69 18.63
C ASN A 130 9.70 2.16 17.44
N LEU A 131 10.36 1.53 16.47
CA LEU A 131 9.69 0.88 15.34
C LEU A 131 8.84 -0.32 15.80
N VAL A 132 9.35 -1.12 16.74
CA VAL A 132 8.59 -2.20 17.38
C VAL A 132 7.34 -1.64 18.06
N ASN A 133 7.50 -0.63 18.92
CA ASN A 133 6.39 -0.01 19.64
C ASN A 133 5.37 0.62 18.70
N ALA A 134 5.81 1.23 17.59
CA ALA A 134 4.91 1.76 16.57
C ALA A 134 4.07 0.66 15.89
N GLN A 135 4.68 -0.50 15.61
CA GLN A 135 3.97 -1.66 15.07
C GLN A 135 2.97 -2.23 16.09
N GLN A 136 3.40 -2.40 17.35
CA GLN A 136 2.57 -2.89 18.43
C GLN A 136 1.38 -1.97 18.72
N ALA A 137 1.61 -0.65 18.77
CA ALA A 137 0.55 0.34 18.97
C ALA A 137 -0.51 0.25 17.86
N ARG A 138 -0.09 0.11 16.60
CA ARG A 138 -1.01 -0.13 15.48
C ARG A 138 -1.78 -1.44 15.67
N ARG A 139 -1.09 -2.53 16.00
CA ARG A 139 -1.69 -3.86 16.19
C ARG A 139 -2.74 -3.86 17.31
N VAL A 140 -2.44 -3.20 18.43
CA VAL A 140 -3.32 -3.00 19.57
C VAL A 140 -4.53 -2.15 19.19
N LEU A 141 -4.32 -1.03 18.52
CA LEU A 141 -5.41 -0.15 18.09
C LEU A 141 -6.40 -0.88 17.18
N ASP A 142 -5.88 -1.59 16.16
CA ASP A 142 -6.72 -2.35 15.24
C ASP A 142 -7.46 -3.49 15.97
N ARG A 143 -6.82 -4.12 16.96
CA ARG A 143 -7.43 -5.15 17.83
C ARG A 143 -8.58 -4.58 18.66
N LEU A 144 -8.39 -3.42 19.29
CA LEU A 144 -9.42 -2.78 20.13
C LEU A 144 -10.65 -2.40 19.30
N VAL A 145 -10.45 -1.79 18.13
CA VAL A 145 -11.58 -1.44 17.23
C VAL A 145 -12.33 -2.70 16.80
N GLY A 146 -11.62 -3.72 16.34
CA GLY A 146 -12.25 -4.98 15.90
C GLY A 146 -13.07 -5.64 17.02
N TYR A 147 -12.50 -5.79 18.21
CA TYR A 147 -13.17 -6.49 19.33
C TYR A 147 -14.28 -5.67 19.99
N LYS A 148 -14.15 -4.35 20.08
CA LYS A 148 -15.17 -3.51 20.74
C LYS A 148 -16.32 -3.16 19.79
N VAL A 149 -16.04 -2.95 18.50
CA VAL A 149 -17.05 -2.45 17.55
C VAL A 149 -17.77 -3.58 16.81
N SER A 150 -17.10 -4.70 16.47
CA SER A 150 -17.79 -5.77 15.72
C SER A 150 -19.00 -6.38 16.45
N PRO A 151 -18.95 -6.64 17.78
CA PRO A 151 -20.13 -7.14 18.51
C PRO A 151 -21.31 -6.17 18.51
N PHE A 152 -21.04 -4.86 18.42
CA PHE A 152 -22.08 -3.85 18.24
C PHE A 152 -22.73 -3.99 16.87
N LEU A 153 -21.94 -4.09 15.80
CA LEU A 153 -22.44 -4.32 14.44
C LEU A 153 -23.27 -5.61 14.31
N TRP A 154 -22.94 -6.66 15.05
CA TRP A 154 -23.73 -7.90 15.05
C TRP A 154 -25.13 -7.71 15.64
N LYS A 155 -25.26 -6.84 16.64
CA LYS A 155 -26.55 -6.53 17.28
C LYS A 155 -27.40 -5.59 16.42
N THR A 156 -26.77 -4.67 15.70
CA THR A 156 -27.49 -3.58 15.00
C THR A 156 -27.67 -3.80 13.50
N VAL A 157 -26.81 -4.60 12.85
CA VAL A 157 -26.80 -4.80 11.40
C VAL A 157 -26.97 -6.27 11.04
N THR A 158 -25.92 -7.08 11.17
CA THR A 158 -25.99 -8.53 10.96
C THR A 158 -24.81 -9.26 11.59
N TYR A 159 -25.06 -10.49 12.03
CA TYR A 159 -24.04 -11.33 12.65
C TYR A 159 -22.91 -11.67 11.67
N GLY A 160 -21.68 -11.66 12.15
CA GLY A 160 -20.49 -12.01 11.35
C GLY A 160 -19.84 -10.82 10.61
N LEU A 161 -20.38 -9.61 10.71
CA LEU A 161 -19.69 -8.42 10.22
C LEU A 161 -18.41 -8.11 11.00
N SER A 162 -17.45 -7.48 10.34
CA SER A 162 -16.21 -7.04 10.98
C SER A 162 -16.11 -5.52 10.93
N ALA A 163 -15.76 -4.92 12.06
CA ALA A 163 -15.37 -3.53 12.14
C ALA A 163 -13.86 -3.42 11.93
N GLY A 164 -13.44 -2.53 11.04
CA GLY A 164 -12.03 -2.30 10.76
C GLY A 164 -11.75 -0.81 10.69
N ARG A 165 -10.85 -0.30 11.53
CA ARG A 165 -10.54 1.13 11.63
C ARG A 165 -10.25 1.79 10.27
N VAL A 166 -9.52 1.11 9.39
CA VAL A 166 -9.17 1.60 8.05
C VAL A 166 -10.19 1.15 7.00
N GLN A 167 -10.66 -0.09 7.08
CA GLN A 167 -11.61 -0.67 6.12
C GLN A 167 -12.95 0.07 6.11
N SER A 168 -13.47 0.45 7.28
CA SER A 168 -14.72 1.20 7.39
C SER A 168 -14.63 2.59 6.77
N VAL A 169 -13.46 3.24 6.81
CA VAL A 169 -13.25 4.54 6.12
C VAL A 169 -13.19 4.35 4.61
N ALA A 170 -12.49 3.31 4.12
CA ALA A 170 -12.46 3.01 2.69
C ALA A 170 -13.86 2.68 2.14
N LEU A 171 -14.65 1.89 2.88
CA LEU A 171 -16.05 1.62 2.54
C LEU A 171 -16.89 2.89 2.54
N ARG A 172 -16.70 3.76 3.54
CA ARG A 172 -17.40 5.05 3.61
C ARG A 172 -17.16 5.90 2.34
N ILE A 173 -15.92 5.98 1.85
CA ILE A 173 -15.61 6.73 0.61
C ILE A 173 -16.41 6.18 -0.58
N ILE A 174 -16.56 4.85 -0.68
CA ILE A 174 -17.35 4.22 -1.74
C ILE A 174 -18.83 4.56 -1.57
N CYS A 175 -19.38 4.44 -0.36
CA CYS A 175 -20.79 4.75 -0.09
C CYS A 175 -21.11 6.24 -0.34
N GLU A 176 -20.20 7.15 0.03
CA GLU A 176 -20.37 8.59 -0.23
C GLU A 176 -20.39 8.88 -1.73
N ARG A 177 -19.49 8.24 -2.51
CA ARG A 177 -19.51 8.34 -3.98
C ARG A 177 -20.80 7.76 -4.56
N GLU A 178 -21.30 6.64 -4.05
CA GLU A 178 -22.55 6.06 -4.54
C GLU A 178 -23.73 6.99 -4.25
N ALA A 179 -23.79 7.59 -3.07
CA ALA A 179 -24.80 8.58 -2.73
C ALA A 179 -24.73 9.83 -3.64
N GLU A 180 -23.53 10.27 -4.02
CA GLU A 180 -23.36 11.34 -5.03
C GLU A 180 -23.93 10.94 -6.40
N ILE A 181 -23.75 9.68 -6.81
CA ILE A 181 -24.27 9.15 -8.07
C ILE A 181 -25.80 9.03 -8.03
N GLU A 182 -26.37 8.51 -6.94
CA GLU A 182 -27.82 8.39 -6.76
C GLU A 182 -28.52 9.76 -6.70
N ALA A 183 -27.86 10.76 -6.10
CA ALA A 183 -28.36 12.13 -6.03
C ALA A 183 -28.12 12.95 -7.31
N PHE A 184 -27.42 12.40 -8.30
CA PHE A 184 -27.09 13.10 -9.53
C PHE A 184 -28.34 13.32 -10.39
N VAL A 185 -28.75 14.58 -10.54
CA VAL A 185 -29.80 14.98 -11.48
C VAL A 185 -29.16 15.19 -12.85
N ILE A 186 -29.54 14.38 -13.83
CA ILE A 186 -29.05 14.50 -15.20
C ILE A 186 -29.54 15.81 -15.79
N ASP A 187 -28.60 16.61 -16.32
CA ASP A 187 -28.89 17.82 -17.07
C ASP A 187 -28.47 17.61 -18.53
N GLU A 188 -29.41 17.83 -19.44
CA GLU A 188 -29.19 17.68 -20.88
C GLU A 188 -28.39 18.87 -21.39
N TYR A 189 -27.34 18.59 -22.17
CA TYR A 189 -26.58 19.64 -22.84
C TYR A 189 -26.10 19.17 -24.20
N TRP A 190 -26.03 20.11 -25.13
CA TRP A 190 -25.60 19.86 -26.51
C TRP A 190 -24.29 20.56 -26.81
N LYS A 191 -23.49 19.94 -27.69
CA LYS A 191 -22.24 20.49 -28.21
C LYS A 191 -22.33 20.56 -29.73
N VAL A 192 -22.29 21.76 -30.27
CA VAL A 192 -22.25 21.96 -31.72
C VAL A 192 -20.81 21.84 -32.21
N SER A 193 -20.59 20.93 -33.16
CA SER A 193 -19.30 20.71 -33.81
C SER A 193 -19.47 20.78 -35.32
N THR A 194 -18.47 21.28 -36.04
CA THR A 194 -18.46 21.35 -37.50
C THR A 194 -17.13 20.86 -38.07
N LEU A 195 -17.18 20.23 -39.23
CA LEU A 195 -16.00 19.83 -39.99
C LEU A 195 -15.60 20.99 -40.89
N LEU A 196 -14.40 21.53 -40.66
CA LEU A 196 -13.84 22.62 -41.45
C LEU A 196 -12.67 22.11 -42.28
N GLU A 197 -12.42 22.77 -43.40
CA GLU A 197 -11.31 22.50 -44.29
C GLU A 197 -10.45 23.77 -44.41
N ASP A 198 -9.13 23.63 -44.29
CA ASP A 198 -8.21 24.74 -44.49
C ASP A 198 -7.83 24.93 -45.98
N LYS A 199 -7.00 25.94 -46.27
CA LYS A 199 -6.54 26.24 -47.64
C LYS A 199 -5.71 25.10 -48.27
N SER A 200 -5.17 24.19 -47.47
CA SER A 200 -4.40 23.02 -47.92
C SER A 200 -5.28 21.78 -48.16
N LYS A 201 -6.61 21.92 -48.01
CA LYS A 201 -7.59 20.83 -48.01
C LYS A 201 -7.48 19.89 -46.81
N ALA A 202 -6.82 20.32 -45.72
CA ALA A 202 -6.75 19.55 -44.49
C ALA A 202 -8.03 19.78 -43.68
N GLN A 203 -8.67 18.69 -43.27
CA GLN A 203 -9.92 18.71 -42.51
C GLN A 203 -9.68 18.63 -41.00
N PHE A 204 -10.44 19.38 -40.22
CA PHE A 204 -10.40 19.35 -38.76
C PHE A 204 -11.77 19.65 -38.15
N ILE A 205 -12.03 19.10 -36.97
CA ILE A 205 -13.26 19.36 -36.23
C ILE A 205 -13.07 20.63 -35.40
N SER A 206 -13.95 21.60 -35.62
CA SER A 206 -14.11 22.76 -34.75
C SER A 206 -15.34 22.60 -33.88
N ARG A 207 -15.27 23.10 -32.64
CA ARG A 207 -16.41 23.12 -31.70
C ARG A 207 -16.82 24.56 -31.44
N LEU A 208 -18.12 24.80 -31.35
CA LEU A 208 -18.65 26.09 -30.93
C LEU A 208 -18.12 26.41 -29.54
N ALA A 209 -17.30 27.45 -29.44
CA ALA A 209 -16.68 27.85 -28.18
C ALA A 209 -17.50 28.90 -27.43
N LYS A 210 -18.07 29.88 -28.17
CA LYS A 210 -18.77 31.04 -27.61
C LYS A 210 -19.88 31.55 -28.53
N ILE A 211 -20.94 32.07 -27.93
CA ILE A 211 -21.97 32.90 -28.58
C ILE A 211 -21.93 34.26 -27.86
N ASP A 212 -21.77 35.35 -28.60
CA ASP A 212 -21.67 36.72 -28.07
C ASP A 212 -20.67 36.88 -26.90
N GLY A 213 -19.53 36.20 -27.01
CA GLY A 213 -18.46 36.23 -26.02
C GLY A 213 -18.67 35.37 -24.76
N LYS A 214 -19.84 34.74 -24.61
CA LYS A 214 -20.21 33.86 -23.49
C LYS A 214 -20.13 32.38 -23.88
N ASN A 215 -19.94 31.51 -22.89
CA ASN A 215 -19.99 30.06 -23.12
C ASN A 215 -21.44 29.70 -23.50
N PRO A 216 -21.64 28.90 -24.57
CA PRO A 216 -22.97 28.49 -24.98
C PRO A 216 -23.56 27.49 -23.97
N GLU A 217 -24.79 27.75 -23.53
CA GLU A 217 -25.62 26.82 -22.76
C GLU A 217 -26.73 26.32 -23.69
N ILE A 218 -26.52 25.17 -24.32
CA ILE A 218 -27.47 24.59 -25.28
C ILE A 218 -28.16 23.42 -24.58
N LYS A 219 -29.43 23.59 -24.23
CA LYS A 219 -30.12 22.70 -23.29
C LYS A 219 -30.84 21.53 -23.96
N ASN A 220 -31.11 21.63 -25.26
CA ASN A 220 -31.90 20.64 -26.01
C ASN A 220 -31.57 20.62 -27.51
N GLU A 221 -32.14 19.66 -28.21
CA GLU A 221 -31.98 19.46 -29.66
C GLU A 221 -32.48 20.65 -30.48
N GLU A 222 -33.58 21.29 -30.06
CA GLU A 222 -34.19 22.41 -30.79
C GLU A 222 -33.25 23.63 -30.84
N GLU A 223 -32.71 24.03 -29.67
CA GLU A 223 -31.72 25.11 -29.56
C GLU A 223 -30.46 24.78 -30.37
N SER A 224 -29.98 23.53 -30.29
CA SER A 224 -28.84 23.07 -31.09
C SER A 224 -29.12 23.19 -32.60
N SER A 225 -30.31 22.80 -33.03
CA SER A 225 -30.72 22.82 -34.44
C SER A 225 -30.84 24.23 -35.00
N GLN A 226 -31.34 25.18 -34.20
CA GLN A 226 -31.41 26.60 -34.56
C GLN A 226 -30.01 27.18 -34.77
N ILE A 227 -29.08 26.94 -33.83
CA ILE A 227 -27.69 27.37 -33.95
C ILE A 227 -27.03 26.75 -35.19
N VAL A 228 -27.27 25.47 -35.47
CA VAL A 228 -26.75 24.81 -36.68
C VAL A 228 -27.30 25.42 -37.96
N ALA A 229 -28.59 25.78 -37.99
CA ALA A 229 -29.20 26.43 -39.14
C ALA A 229 -28.55 27.78 -39.42
N GLU A 230 -28.39 28.61 -38.39
CA GLU A 230 -27.70 29.91 -38.50
C GLU A 230 -26.26 29.74 -38.99
N LEU A 231 -25.50 28.82 -38.40
CA LEU A 231 -24.09 28.60 -38.75
C LEU A 231 -23.89 28.09 -40.18
N LYS A 232 -24.87 27.36 -40.76
CA LYS A 232 -24.79 26.88 -42.16
C LYS A 232 -24.83 28.02 -43.17
N GLU A 233 -25.42 29.16 -42.82
CA GLU A 233 -25.51 30.34 -43.68
C GLU A 233 -24.27 31.24 -43.58
N GLN A 234 -23.40 31.00 -42.58
CA GLN A 234 -22.24 31.82 -42.30
C GLN A 234 -20.97 31.31 -42.98
N LYS A 235 -20.02 32.23 -43.18
CA LYS A 235 -18.65 31.90 -43.59
C LYS A 235 -17.73 31.90 -42.37
N PHE A 236 -17.01 30.80 -42.16
CA PHE A 236 -16.05 30.70 -41.07
C PHE A 236 -14.74 31.40 -41.45
N ILE A 237 -14.25 32.24 -40.55
CA ILE A 237 -12.94 32.91 -40.65
C ILE A 237 -12.09 32.57 -39.44
N VAL A 238 -10.77 32.55 -39.64
CA VAL A 238 -9.81 32.37 -38.56
C VAL A 238 -9.59 33.71 -37.88
N ASP A 239 -10.09 33.85 -36.65
CA ASP A 239 -9.86 35.03 -35.82
C ASP A 239 -8.43 35.06 -35.24
N LYS A 240 -7.98 33.94 -34.67
CA LYS A 240 -6.70 33.85 -33.98
C LYS A 240 -6.09 32.46 -34.04
N VAL A 241 -4.77 32.41 -34.29
CA VAL A 241 -3.96 31.19 -34.18
C VAL A 241 -2.91 31.40 -33.08
N LYS A 242 -2.85 30.46 -32.13
CA LYS A 242 -1.85 30.47 -31.06
C LYS A 242 -1.01 29.20 -31.13
N HIS A 243 0.29 29.37 -31.34
CA HIS A 243 1.26 28.30 -31.19
C HIS A 243 1.87 28.36 -29.79
N SER A 244 1.95 27.21 -29.13
CA SER A 244 2.62 27.10 -27.83
C SER A 244 3.36 25.78 -27.76
N GLU A 245 4.60 25.83 -27.32
CA GLU A 245 5.36 24.63 -26.99
C GLU A 245 5.00 24.17 -25.57
N LYS A 246 4.76 22.87 -25.40
CA LYS A 246 4.52 22.26 -24.09
C LYS A 246 5.55 21.19 -23.85
N GLN A 247 6.34 21.34 -22.79
CA GLN A 247 7.26 20.31 -22.34
C GLN A 247 6.56 19.36 -21.37
N ARG A 248 6.58 18.06 -21.67
CA ARG A 248 6.12 17.01 -20.74
C ARG A 248 7.33 16.37 -20.08
N ARG A 249 7.42 16.46 -18.76
CA ARG A 249 8.46 15.79 -17.96
C ARG A 249 8.12 14.30 -17.78
N PRO A 250 9.13 13.42 -17.68
CA PRO A 250 8.90 12.02 -17.35
C PRO A 250 8.30 11.89 -15.95
N TYR A 251 7.54 10.81 -15.74
CA TYR A 251 7.04 10.45 -14.42
C TYR A 251 8.18 10.00 -13.50
N ALA A 252 7.98 10.17 -12.19
CA ALA A 252 8.90 9.63 -11.20
C ALA A 252 8.92 8.09 -11.25
N PRO A 253 10.00 7.45 -10.75
CA PRO A 253 10.02 6.01 -10.52
C PRO A 253 8.85 5.57 -9.66
N PHE A 254 8.41 4.33 -9.86
CA PHE A 254 7.27 3.79 -9.13
C PHE A 254 7.52 3.72 -7.61
N ILE A 255 6.52 4.17 -6.86
CA ILE A 255 6.28 3.81 -5.46
C ILE A 255 5.08 2.86 -5.37
N THR A 256 4.82 2.27 -4.19
CA THR A 256 3.76 1.27 -3.99
C THR A 256 2.38 1.70 -4.47
N SER A 257 2.00 2.98 -4.28
CA SER A 257 0.68 3.46 -4.73
C SER A 257 0.59 3.70 -6.23
N SER A 258 1.69 4.05 -6.89
CA SER A 258 1.71 4.36 -8.34
C SER A 258 1.89 3.13 -9.22
N ILE A 259 2.32 1.99 -8.65
CA ILE A 259 2.46 0.72 -9.36
C ILE A 259 1.20 -0.14 -9.28
N GLN A 260 0.34 0.09 -8.28
CA GLN A 260 -0.97 -0.53 -8.12
C GLN A 260 -1.97 0.09 -9.10
#